data_AF-A0A8T5HMD3-F1
#
_entry.id   AF-A0A8T5HMD3-F1
#
_cell.length_a   1.000
_cell.length_b   1.000
_cell.length_c   1.000
_cell.angle_alpha   90.00
_cell.angle_beta   90.00
_cell.angle_gamma   90.00
#
_symmetry.space_group_name_H-M   'P 1'
#
loop_
_entity.id
_entity.type
_entity.pdbx_description
1 polymer ?
#
loop_
_entity_poly.entity_id
_entity_poly.type
_entity_poly.pdbx_seq_one_letter_code
_entity_poly.pdbx_strand_id
1 'polypeptide(L)' 'MANYRCMNCNYRFVPKSNRAPTRCPYCSTEGKLVTEKSADQIVREV' A
#
# COMPACT_ATOMS: atom_id res chain seq x y z
N MET A 1 -4.92 -8.18 5.11
CA MET A 1 -3.87 -7.71 4.19
C MET A 1 -3.80 -6.20 4.24
N ALA A 2 -2.59 -5.62 4.35
CA ALA A 2 -2.40 -4.18 4.25
C ALA A 2 -2.32 -3.77 2.77
N ASN A 3 -3.04 -2.73 2.38
CA ASN A 3 -2.93 -2.15 1.04
C ASN A 3 -1.76 -1.19 1.02
N TYR A 4 -0.97 -1.22 -0.06
CA TYR A 4 0.13 -0.27 -0.26
C TYR A 4 -0.21 0.65 -1.41
N ARG A 5 0.13 1.93 -1.24
CA ARG A 5 -0.01 2.97 -2.26
C ARG A 5 1.35 3.59 -2.53
N CYS A 6 1.71 3.70 -3.79
CA CYS A 6 2.90 4.45 -4.19
C CYS A 6 2.58 5.94 -4.26
N MET A 7 3.34 6.77 -3.56
CA MET A 7 3.22 8.24 -3.59
C MET A 7 3.80 8.86 -4.88
N ASN A 8 4.51 8.09 -5.70
CA ASN A 8 5.09 8.57 -6.96
C ASN A 8 4.10 8.45 -8.14
N CYS A 9 3.46 7.28 -8.28
CA CYS A 9 2.53 7.00 -9.38
C CYS A 9 1.08 6.79 -8.94
N ASN A 10 0.78 6.95 -7.65
CA ASN A 10 -0.53 6.65 -7.05
C ASN A 10 -1.03 5.20 -7.21
N TYR A 11 -0.18 4.28 -7.67
CA TYR A 11 -0.58 2.88 -7.86
C TYR A 11 -0.82 2.19 -6.51
N ARG A 12 -1.99 1.54 -6.40
CA ARG A 12 -2.42 0.78 -5.23
C ARG A 12 -2.27 -0.71 -5.50
N PHE A 13 -1.63 -1.43 -4.59
CA PHE A 13 -1.42 -2.86 -4.72
C PHE A 13 -1.40 -3.55 -3.36
N VAL A 14 -1.68 -4.85 -3.37
CA VAL A 14 -1.64 -5.69 -2.18
C VAL A 14 -0.43 -6.61 -2.31
N PRO A 15 0.59 -6.49 -1.44
CA PRO A 15 1.71 -7.41 -1.48
C PRO A 15 1.24 -8.80 -1.09
N LYS A 16 1.68 -9.80 -1.86
CA LYS A 16 1.43 -11.23 -1.57
C LYS A 16 2.23 -11.73 -0.37
N SER A 17 3.32 -11.05 -0.02
CA SER A 17 4.17 -11.41 1.11
C SER A 17 3.89 -10.50 2.30
N ASN A 18 4.09 -11.02 3.50
CA ASN A 18 3.98 -10.24 4.74
C ASN A 18 5.15 -9.25 4.92
N ARG A 19 6.13 -9.24 4.00
CA ARG A 19 7.23 -8.26 3.97
C ARG A 19 6.75 -6.95 3.35
N ALA A 20 7.15 -5.84 3.97
CA ALA A 20 6.90 -4.52 3.43
C ALA A 20 7.63 -4.36 2.08
N PRO A 21 6.93 -4.10 0.97
CA PRO A 21 7.56 -3.80 -0.30
C PRO A 21 8.37 -2.50 -0.16
N THR A 22 9.63 -2.52 -0.58
CA THR A 22 10.49 -1.34 -0.64
C THR A 22 10.38 -0.59 -1.95
N ARG A 23 9.86 -1.25 -3.00
CA ARG A 23 9.81 -0.76 -4.38
C ARG A 23 8.42 -0.94 -5.01
N CYS A 24 7.95 0.09 -5.70
CA CYS A 24 6.65 0.04 -6.39
C CYS A 24 6.74 -0.88 -7.62
N PRO A 25 5.81 -1.84 -7.80
CA PRO A 25 5.81 -2.75 -8.96
C PRO A 25 5.47 -2.05 -10.29
N TYR A 26 4.88 -0.85 -10.24
CA TYR A 26 4.46 -0.13 -11.44
C TYR A 26 5.53 0.84 -11.95
N CYS A 27 5.98 1.77 -11.10
CA CYS A 27 6.93 2.80 -11.48
C CYS A 27 8.37 2.51 -11.02
N SER A 28 8.62 1.35 -10.40
CA SER A 28 9.93 0.97 -9.87
C SER A 28 10.53 1.95 -8.84
N THR A 29 9.75 2.89 -8.30
CA THR A 29 10.24 3.87 -7.32
C THR A 29 10.40 3.24 -5.94
N GLU A 30 11.53 3.52 -5.29
CA GLU A 30 11.89 3.05 -3.96
C GLU A 30 11.57 4.08 -2.88
N GLY A 31 11.24 3.63 -1.66
CA GLY A 31 11.06 4.49 -0.48
C GLY A 31 9.82 5.40 -0.47
N LYS A 32 9.00 5.37 -1.52
CA LYS A 32 7.76 6.17 -1.65
C LYS A 32 6.48 5.32 -1.57
N LEU A 33 6.44 4.35 -0.67
CA LEU A 33 5.31 3.45 -0.46
C LEU A 33 4.70 3.70 0.91
N VAL A 34 3.39 3.93 0.94
CA VAL A 34 2.61 4.13 2.16
C VAL A 34 1.60 2.99 2.32
N THR A 35 1.41 2.51 3.53
CA THR A 35 0.34 1.56 3.85
C THR A 35 -0.98 2.31 4.02
N GLU A 36 -1.96 2.06 3.15
CA GLU A 36 -3.33 2.50 3.36
C GLU A 36 -4.08 1.44 4.18
N LYS A 37 -4.65 1.86 5.31
CA LYS A 37 -5.59 1.02 6.07
C LYS A 37 -6.84 0.82 5.22
N SER A 38 -7.27 -0.43 5.07
CA SER A 38 -8.45 -0.78 4.28
C SER A 38 -9.70 -0.12 4.88
N ALA A 39 -10.66 0.26 4.03
CA ALA A 39 -11.93 0.89 4.43
C ALA A 39 -12.72 0.08 5.48
N ASP A 40 -12.56 -1.25 5.48
CA ASP A 40 -13.11 -2.16 6.49
C ASP A 40 -12.72 -1.79 7.93
N GLN A 41 -11.54 -1.19 8.15
CA GLN A 41 -11.08 -0.79 9.47
C GLN A 41 -11.70 0.54 9.94
N ILE A 42 -12.29 1.33 9.04
CA ILE A 42 -12.91 2.63 9.35
C ILE A 42 -14.37 2.44 9.79
N VAL A 43 -15.03 1.37 9.33
CA VAL A 43 -16.48 1.13 9.56
C VAL A 43 -16.80 0.68 10.99
N ARG A 44 -15.81 0.39 11.84
CA ARG A 44 -16.03 -0.03 13.25
C ARG A 44 -16.02 1.11 14.27
N GLU A 45 -15.94 2.36 13.83
CA GLU A 45 -15.89 3.55 14.70
C GLU A 45 -17.09 4.50 14.46
N VAL A 46 -18.30 3.93 14.33
CA VAL A 46 -19.58 4.68 14.35
C VAL A 46 -20.56 4.01 15.31
#